data_AF-A0A8C0G8Z0-F1
#
_entry.id   AF-A0A8C0G8Z0-F1
#
_cell.length_a   1.000
_cell.length_b   1.000
_cell.length_c   1.000
_cell.angle_alpha   90.00
_cell.angle_beta   90.00
_cell.angle_gamma   90.00
#
_symmetry.space_group_name_H-M   'P 1'
#
loop_
_entity.id
_entity.type
_entity.pdbx_description
1 polymer ?
#
loop_
_entity_poly.entity_id
_entity_poly.type
_entity_poly.pdbx_seq_one_letter_code
_entity_poly.pdbx_strand_id
1 'polypeptide(L)'
;KYFELLNDLLQLPLNLHKWNERTVCNIVAPEKDVDGFHIINVGRLCLDQPSVIPATAAAVWEIIKRTGIQTFGKNVVVAGRSKNVGMPISMLLHTDGEHERPGGDATVTITHRYTPKEQLKIHTQLADIIIVAAGNTNSSIYNI
;
A
#
# COMPACT_ATOMS: atom_id res chain seq x y z
N LYS A 1 4.32 2.03 30.72
CA LYS A 1 5.54 1.20 30.65
C LYS A 1 5.22 -0.02 29.79
N TYR A 2 5.54 -0.13 28.51
CA TYR A 2 6.47 0.58 27.64
C TYR A 2 5.72 0.87 26.33
N PHE A 3 5.60 2.15 26.00
CA PHE A 3 5.29 2.59 24.65
C PHE A 3 6.57 3.32 24.25
N GLU A 4 7.56 2.56 23.79
CA GLU A 4 8.80 3.15 23.29
C GLU A 4 8.51 3.67 21.88
N LEU A 5 8.07 4.92 21.82
CA LEU A 5 8.27 5.76 20.64
C LEU A 5 9.78 6.01 20.52
N LEU A 6 10.48 5.02 19.97
CA LEU A 6 11.87 5.19 19.56
C LEU A 6 11.84 6.07 18.30
N ASN A 7 12.15 7.36 18.47
CA ASN A 7 12.29 8.31 17.37
C ASN A 7 11.09 8.35 16.40
N ASP A 8 9.88 8.52 16.94
CA ASP A 8 8.65 8.67 16.16
C ASP A 8 8.23 7.45 15.30
N LEU A 9 8.89 6.31 15.48
CA LEU A 9 8.53 5.01 14.87
C LEU A 9 7.53 4.24 15.74
N LEU A 10 6.52 3.65 15.09
CA LEU A 10 5.54 2.80 15.75
C LEU A 10 5.75 1.33 15.40
N GLN A 11 6.31 0.55 16.32
CA GLN A 11 6.44 -0.89 16.10
C GLN A 11 5.06 -1.59 16.16
N LEU A 12 4.60 -2.10 15.02
CA LEU A 12 3.43 -2.98 14.89
C LEU A 12 3.85 -4.47 14.87
N PRO A 13 2.99 -5.41 15.28
CA PRO A 13 1.61 -5.23 15.72
C PRO A 13 1.49 -4.77 17.18
N LEU A 14 0.50 -3.93 17.45
CA LEU A 14 0.13 -3.55 18.81
C LEU A 14 -0.72 -4.64 19.47
N ASN A 15 -0.71 -4.68 20.81
CA ASN A 15 -1.68 -5.47 21.55
C ASN A 15 -3.08 -4.85 21.39
N LEU A 16 -3.85 -5.36 20.41
CA LEU A 16 -5.15 -4.81 20.01
C LEU A 16 -6.23 -4.90 21.11
N HIS A 17 -6.05 -5.74 22.14
CA HIS A 17 -6.94 -5.74 23.30
C HIS A 17 -6.75 -4.51 24.19
N LYS A 18 -5.59 -3.85 24.10
CA LYS A 18 -5.24 -2.68 24.92
C LYS A 18 -5.21 -1.38 24.12
N TRP A 19 -4.94 -1.46 22.82
CA TRP A 19 -4.65 -0.28 22.01
C TRP A 19 -5.35 -0.35 20.66
N ASN A 20 -5.99 0.75 20.27
CA ASN A 20 -6.50 0.93 18.93
C ASN A 20 -5.38 1.44 18.02
N GLU A 21 -5.00 0.65 17.01
CA GLU A 21 -3.92 0.98 16.07
C GLU A 21 -4.10 2.35 15.40
N ARG A 22 -5.33 2.69 14.99
CA ARG A 22 -5.60 3.98 14.34
C ARG A 22 -5.41 5.16 15.29
N THR A 23 -5.90 5.03 16.53
CA THR A 23 -5.69 6.05 17.56
C THR A 23 -4.21 6.25 17.79
N VAL A 24 -3.44 5.17 17.86
CA VAL A 24 -2.02 5.23 18.12
C VAL A 24 -1.23 5.85 16.96
N CYS A 25 -1.51 5.46 15.71
CA CYS A 25 -0.91 6.11 14.54
C CYS A 25 -1.18 7.62 14.47
N ASN A 26 -2.35 8.06 14.95
CA ASN A 26 -2.74 9.47 14.91
C ASN A 26 -2.20 10.31 16.10
N ILE A 27 -1.48 9.71 17.05
CA ILE A 27 -0.82 10.47 18.13
C ILE A 27 0.54 11.03 17.67
N VAL A 28 1.21 10.34 16.74
CA VAL A 28 2.47 10.79 16.15
C VAL A 28 2.19 12.01 15.28
N ALA A 29 2.94 13.10 15.46
CA ALA A 29 2.77 14.29 14.63
C ALA A 29 2.98 13.92 13.14
N PRO A 30 2.15 14.41 12.20
CA PRO A 30 2.22 14.02 10.79
C PRO A 30 3.61 14.19 10.16
N GLU A 31 4.31 15.26 10.54
CA GLU A 31 5.66 15.61 10.07
C GLU A 31 6.76 14.69 10.63
N LYS A 32 6.45 13.91 11.66
CA LYS A 32 7.34 12.93 12.30
C LYS A 32 6.93 11.48 12.03
N ASP A 33 5.76 11.26 11.44
CA ASP A 33 5.24 9.94 11.09
C ASP A 33 5.99 9.35 9.89
N VAL A 34 7.17 8.79 10.18
CA VAL A 34 8.03 8.14 9.18
C VAL A 34 7.42 6.87 8.59
N ASP A 35 6.43 6.27 9.26
CA ASP A 35 5.68 5.11 8.78
C ASP A 35 4.56 5.50 7.79
N GLY A 36 4.17 6.77 7.73
CA GLY A 36 3.12 7.28 6.83
C GLY A 36 1.71 6.78 7.17
N PHE A 37 1.45 6.38 8.42
CA PHE A 37 0.16 5.84 8.86
C PHE A 37 -0.78 6.86 9.49
N HIS A 38 -0.27 8.05 9.80
CA HIS A 38 -1.07 9.17 10.27
C HIS A 38 -2.12 9.53 9.21
N ILE A 39 -3.35 9.80 9.65
CA ILE A 39 -4.48 10.05 8.74
C ILE A 39 -4.24 11.19 7.76
N ILE A 40 -3.49 12.22 8.17
CA ILE A 40 -3.08 13.33 7.29
C ILE A 40 -2.15 12.85 6.17
N ASN A 41 -1.17 11.99 6.47
CA ASN A 41 -0.26 11.45 5.46
C ASN A 41 -1.01 10.52 4.49
N VAL A 42 -1.90 9.67 5.01
CA VAL A 42 -2.76 8.82 4.18
C VAL A 42 -3.71 9.66 3.32
N GLY A 43 -4.31 10.72 3.88
CA GLY A 43 -5.21 11.61 3.16
C GLY A 43 -4.50 12.34 2.03
N ARG A 44 -3.31 12.90 2.30
CA ARG A 44 -2.46 13.55 1.28
C ARG A 44 -2.06 12.57 0.17
N LEU A 45 -1.66 11.34 0.52
CA LEU A 45 -1.37 10.29 -0.46
C LEU A 45 -2.57 10.01 -1.38
N CYS A 46 -3.78 9.90 -0.83
CA CYS A 46 -5.00 9.66 -1.60
C CYS A 46 -5.44 10.86 -2.47
N LEU A 47 -4.92 12.06 -2.18
CA LEU A 47 -5.18 13.29 -2.95
C LEU A 47 -4.01 13.64 -3.88
N ASP A 48 -3.06 12.73 -4.06
CA ASP A 48 -1.83 12.93 -4.85
C ASP A 48 -1.00 14.15 -4.44
N GLN A 49 -1.05 14.47 -3.15
CA GLN A 49 -0.27 15.53 -2.54
C GLN A 49 1.03 14.97 -1.94
N PRO A 50 2.07 15.81 -1.75
CA PRO A 50 3.27 15.43 -1.03
C PRO A 50 2.95 14.94 0.39
N SER A 51 3.43 13.74 0.73
CA SER A 51 3.24 13.12 2.05
C SER A 51 4.37 12.16 2.38
N VAL A 52 4.48 11.75 3.64
CA VAL A 52 5.19 10.50 3.93
C VAL A 52 4.36 9.34 3.38
N ILE A 53 5.00 8.50 2.58
CA ILE A 53 4.38 7.32 1.96
C ILE A 53 4.76 6.11 2.81
N PRO A 54 3.82 5.19 3.10
CA PRO A 54 4.13 3.93 3.76
C PRO A 54 5.34 3.22 3.17
N ALA A 55 6.32 2.90 4.02
CA ALA A 55 7.66 2.48 3.58
C ALA A 55 7.63 1.31 2.58
N THR A 56 6.79 0.30 2.80
CA THR A 56 6.64 -0.84 1.88
C THR A 56 6.10 -0.41 0.51
N ALA A 57 5.13 0.50 0.47
CA ALA A 57 4.58 1.00 -0.79
C ALA A 57 5.59 1.88 -1.53
N ALA A 58 6.32 2.73 -0.80
CA ALA A 58 7.43 3.50 -1.35
C ALA A 58 8.53 2.59 -1.93
N ALA A 59 8.87 1.50 -1.25
CA ALA A 59 9.84 0.52 -1.74
C ALA A 59 9.39 -0.16 -3.03
N VAL A 60 8.12 -0.59 -3.12
CA VAL A 60 7.56 -1.19 -4.36
C VAL A 60 7.62 -0.19 -5.52
N TRP A 61 7.21 1.06 -5.29
CA TRP A 61 7.28 2.13 -6.29
C TRP A 61 8.71 2.38 -6.77
N GLU A 62 9.67 2.38 -5.84
CA GLU A 62 11.06 2.62 -6.15
C GLU A 62 11.71 1.45 -6.92
N ILE A 63 11.34 0.21 -6.59
CA ILE A 63 11.73 -0.97 -7.37
C ILE A 63 11.25 -0.84 -8.81
N ILE A 64 9.98 -0.50 -9.04
CA ILE A 64 9.41 -0.33 -10.38
C ILE A 64 10.18 0.72 -11.18
N LYS A 65 10.40 1.91 -10.61
CA LYS A 65 11.14 2.99 -11.28
C LYS A 65 12.58 2.60 -11.60
N ARG A 66 13.30 2.01 -10.64
CA ARG A 66 14.73 1.66 -10.82
C ARG A 66 14.96 0.49 -11.77
N THR A 67 13.97 -0.39 -11.91
CA THR A 67 14.03 -1.53 -12.85
C THR A 67 13.52 -1.18 -14.24
N GLY A 68 12.98 0.03 -14.45
CA GLY A 68 12.48 0.48 -15.75
C GLY A 68 11.17 -0.18 -16.18
N ILE A 69 10.44 -0.82 -15.25
CA ILE A 69 9.13 -1.41 -15.53
C ILE A 69 8.15 -0.28 -15.85
N GLN A 70 7.57 -0.33 -17.05
CA GLN A 70 6.59 0.66 -17.49
C GLN A 70 5.25 0.44 -16.79
N THR A 71 4.64 1.48 -16.24
CA THR A 71 3.31 1.43 -15.60
C THR A 71 2.23 2.13 -16.40
N PHE A 72 2.59 3.14 -17.20
CA PHE A 72 1.64 3.94 -17.99
C PHE A 72 0.78 3.06 -18.90
N GLY A 73 -0.54 3.10 -18.68
CA GLY A 73 -1.52 2.32 -19.43
C GLY A 73 -1.46 0.80 -19.21
N LYS A 74 -0.67 0.31 -18.25
CA LYS A 74 -0.52 -1.13 -17.98
C LYS A 74 -1.58 -1.65 -17.02
N ASN A 75 -1.91 -2.94 -17.18
CA ASN A 75 -2.80 -3.64 -16.28
C ASN A 75 -2.01 -4.14 -15.07
N VAL A 76 -2.39 -3.69 -13.88
CA VAL A 76 -1.76 -4.07 -12.62
C VAL A 76 -2.76 -4.77 -11.74
N VAL A 77 -2.38 -5.91 -11.16
CA VAL A 77 -3.16 -6.55 -10.09
C VAL A 77 -2.43 -6.36 -8.77
N VAL A 78 -3.12 -5.77 -7.79
CA VAL A 78 -2.67 -5.71 -6.39
C VAL A 78 -3.47 -6.70 -5.58
N ALA A 79 -2.83 -7.78 -5.15
CA ALA A 79 -3.45 -8.84 -4.36
C ALA A 79 -3.27 -8.57 -2.86
N GLY A 80 -4.21 -7.82 -2.29
CA GLY A 80 -4.18 -7.35 -0.91
C GLY A 80 -4.75 -5.94 -0.80
N ARG A 81 -5.52 -5.69 0.26
CA ARG A 81 -6.17 -4.38 0.51
C ARG A 81 -5.88 -3.80 1.90
N SER A 82 -4.77 -4.22 2.51
CA SER A 82 -4.37 -3.69 3.82
C SER A 82 -4.15 -2.18 3.74
N LYS A 83 -4.43 -1.47 4.83
CA LYS A 83 -4.34 -0.01 4.87
C LYS A 83 -2.90 0.51 4.84
N ASN A 84 -1.94 -0.32 5.23
CA ASN A 84 -0.53 0.01 5.29
C ASN A 84 0.29 -0.43 4.06
N VAL A 85 -0.23 -1.38 3.25
CA VAL A 85 0.52 -1.92 2.10
C VAL A 85 -0.32 -1.91 0.82
N GLY A 86 -1.36 -2.74 0.73
CA GLY A 86 -2.10 -2.94 -0.52
C GLY A 86 -2.80 -1.68 -1.05
N MET A 87 -3.47 -0.94 -0.16
CA MET A 87 -4.12 0.32 -0.54
C MET A 87 -3.11 1.39 -0.97
N PRO A 88 -2.05 1.72 -0.21
CA PRO A 88 -1.04 2.67 -0.65
C PRO A 88 -0.37 2.30 -1.98
N ILE A 89 -0.02 1.03 -2.21
CA ILE A 89 0.53 0.57 -3.50
C ILE A 89 -0.46 0.86 -4.64
N SER A 90 -1.74 0.55 -4.43
CA SER A 90 -2.77 0.82 -5.43
C SER A 90 -2.91 2.32 -5.72
N MET A 91 -2.82 3.17 -4.68
CA MET A 91 -2.88 4.63 -4.84
C MET A 91 -1.70 5.15 -5.65
N LEU A 92 -0.47 4.69 -5.38
CA LEU A 92 0.71 5.12 -6.15
C LEU A 92 0.62 4.75 -7.63
N LEU A 93 0.06 3.57 -7.95
CA LEU A 93 0.11 3.01 -9.29
C LEU A 93 -0.99 3.52 -10.22
N HIS A 94 -2.21 3.76 -9.72
CA HIS A 94 -3.34 4.13 -10.58
C HIS A 94 -3.50 5.63 -10.84
N THR A 95 -2.85 6.46 -10.02
CA THR A 95 -3.01 7.92 -10.02
C THR A 95 -2.24 8.57 -11.15
N ASP A 96 -2.62 9.82 -11.42
CA ASP A 96 -2.10 10.63 -12.53
C ASP A 96 -0.62 10.96 -12.33
N GLY A 97 0.19 10.73 -13.37
CA GLY A 97 1.61 11.09 -13.41
C GLY A 97 1.88 12.60 -13.33
N GLU A 98 0.89 13.44 -13.63
CA GLU A 98 1.01 14.91 -13.70
C GLU A 98 0.62 15.64 -12.39
N HIS A 99 0.14 14.91 -11.37
CA HIS A 99 -0.17 15.50 -10.06
C HIS A 99 1.09 15.88 -9.25
N GLU A 100 0.91 16.67 -8.17
CA GLU A 100 2.02 17.15 -7.32
C GLU A 100 2.92 16.01 -6.82
N ARG A 101 2.33 14.86 -6.50
CA ARG A 101 3.02 13.59 -6.32
C ARG A 101 2.72 12.69 -7.53
N PRO A 102 3.65 12.52 -8.49
CA PRO A 102 3.44 11.70 -9.68
C PRO A 102 3.02 10.27 -9.37
N GLY A 103 1.90 9.85 -9.94
CA GLY A 103 1.42 8.47 -9.96
C GLY A 103 2.03 7.62 -11.07
N GLY A 104 1.41 6.48 -11.33
CA GLY A 104 1.89 5.49 -12.31
C GLY A 104 1.02 5.33 -13.55
N ASP A 105 -0.14 5.99 -13.62
CA ASP A 105 -1.08 5.91 -14.75
C ASP A 105 -1.45 4.49 -15.16
N ALA A 106 -1.44 3.55 -14.21
CA ALA A 106 -1.78 2.16 -14.44
C ALA A 106 -3.27 1.90 -14.25
N THR A 107 -3.82 0.93 -14.99
CA THR A 107 -5.14 0.38 -14.69
C THR A 107 -5.01 -0.67 -13.59
N VAL A 108 -5.37 -0.30 -12.36
CA VAL A 108 -5.17 -1.16 -11.17
C VAL A 108 -6.43 -1.92 -10.79
N THR A 109 -6.33 -3.25 -10.70
CA THR A 109 -7.34 -4.13 -10.09
C THR A 109 -6.91 -4.55 -8.69
N ILE A 110 -7.74 -4.26 -7.68
CA ILE A 110 -7.48 -4.65 -6.30
C ILE A 110 -8.24 -5.96 -6.00
N THR A 111 -7.50 -7.01 -5.63
CA THR A 111 -8.09 -8.28 -5.18
C THR A 111 -7.86 -8.49 -3.68
N HIS A 112 -8.68 -9.33 -3.04
CA HIS A 112 -8.61 -9.56 -1.60
C HIS A 112 -9.16 -10.93 -1.21
N ARG A 113 -9.18 -11.24 0.10
CA ARG A 113 -9.65 -12.52 0.68
C ARG A 113 -11.05 -13.00 0.29
N TYR A 114 -11.84 -12.17 -0.39
CA TYR A 114 -13.20 -12.52 -0.85
C TYR A 114 -13.32 -12.53 -2.37
N THR A 115 -12.25 -12.19 -3.10
CA THR A 115 -12.19 -12.38 -4.55
C THR A 115 -12.18 -13.89 -4.82
N PRO A 116 -13.19 -14.44 -5.50
CA PRO A 116 -13.21 -15.87 -5.83
C PRO A 116 -11.99 -16.25 -6.67
N LYS A 117 -11.53 -17.50 -6.53
CA LYS A 117 -10.33 -18.00 -7.24
C LYS A 117 -10.43 -17.81 -8.76
N GLU A 118 -11.59 -18.07 -9.35
CA GLU A 118 -11.81 -17.91 -10.80
C GLU A 118 -11.67 -16.44 -11.24
N GLN A 119 -12.21 -15.50 -10.46
CA GLN A 119 -12.08 -14.07 -10.75
C GLN A 119 -10.64 -13.59 -10.60
N LEU A 120 -9.96 -14.06 -9.54
CA LEU A 120 -8.56 -13.76 -9.32
C LEU A 120 -7.68 -14.26 -10.48
N LYS A 121 -7.95 -15.46 -11.01
CA LYS A 121 -7.28 -16.01 -12.19
C LYS A 121 -7.50 -15.16 -13.43
N ILE A 122 -8.75 -14.75 -13.69
CA ILE A 122 -9.07 -13.88 -14.85
C ILE A 122 -8.25 -12.59 -14.80
N HIS A 123 -8.25 -11.88 -13.67
CA HIS A 123 -7.55 -10.60 -13.56
C HIS A 123 -6.03 -10.74 -13.66
N THR A 124 -5.46 -11.79 -13.09
CA THR A 124 -4.01 -12.03 -13.14
C THR A 124 -3.53 -12.46 -14.52
N GLN A 125 -4.35 -13.17 -15.30
CA GLN A 125 -4.04 -13.50 -16.70
C GLN A 125 -3.98 -12.26 -17.62
N LEU A 126 -4.68 -11.19 -17.24
CA LEU A 126 -4.70 -9.91 -17.99
C LEU A 126 -3.64 -8.92 -17.52
N ALA A 127 -2.92 -9.22 -16.44
CA ALA A 127 -2.01 -8.29 -15.79
C ALA A 127 -0.63 -8.29 -16.45
N ASP A 128 -0.11 -7.09 -16.73
CA ASP A 128 1.30 -6.88 -17.04
C ASP A 128 2.17 -6.96 -15.76
N ILE A 129 1.61 -6.54 -14.62
CA ILE A 129 2.30 -6.51 -13.32
C ILE A 129 1.39 -7.09 -12.24
N ILE A 130 1.91 -8.02 -11.45
CA ILE A 130 1.22 -8.58 -10.29
C ILE A 130 2.01 -8.25 -9.02
N ILE A 131 1.35 -7.59 -8.07
CA ILE A 131 1.91 -7.27 -6.76
C ILE A 131 1.14 -8.04 -5.69
N VAL A 132 1.82 -8.97 -5.04
CA VAL A 132 1.22 -9.78 -3.97
C VAL A 132 1.55 -9.18 -2.60
N ALA A 133 0.51 -8.69 -1.92
CA ALA A 133 0.58 -8.10 -0.58
C ALA A 133 -0.38 -8.80 0.40
N ALA A 134 -0.68 -10.09 0.14
CA ALA A 134 -1.52 -10.92 0.99
C ALA A 134 -0.64 -11.75 1.94
N GLY A 135 -0.70 -11.46 3.24
CA GLY A 135 0.10 -12.13 4.28
C GLY A 135 -0.31 -13.58 4.61
N ASN A 136 -0.96 -14.29 3.69
CA ASN A 136 -1.33 -15.69 3.89
C ASN A 136 -0.85 -16.54 2.72
N THR A 137 0.19 -17.34 2.96
CA THR A 137 0.81 -18.25 1.98
C THR A 137 -0.15 -19.33 1.46
N ASN A 138 -1.22 -19.65 2.20
CA ASN A 138 -2.28 -20.57 1.77
C ASN A 138 -3.38 -19.88 0.94
N SER A 139 -3.26 -18.58 0.67
CA SER A 139 -4.20 -17.89 -0.21
C SER A 139 -4.11 -18.46 -1.63
N SER A 140 -5.26 -18.56 -2.29
CA SER A 140 -5.34 -18.88 -3.73
C SER A 140 -4.46 -17.98 -4.60
N ILE A 141 -4.06 -16.81 -4.08
CA ILE A 141 -3.12 -15.86 -4.70
C ILE A 141 -1.74 -16.46 -5.00
N TYR A 142 -1.26 -17.41 -4.19
CA TYR A 142 0.06 -18.04 -4.39
C TYR A 142 0.02 -19.30 -5.27
N ASN A 143 -1.18 -19.72 -5.68
CA ASN A 143 -1.41 -20.92 -6.50
C ASN A 143 -2.10 -20.57 -7.82
N ILE A 144 -1.87 -19.36 -8.33
CA ILE A 144 -2.33 -18.90 -9.65
C ILE A 144 -1.26 -19.24 -10.68
#